data_AF-A0A6I4XJ83-F1
#
_entry.id   AF-A0A6I4XJ83-F1
#
_cell.length_a   1.000
_cell.length_b   1.000
_cell.length_c   1.000
_cell.angle_alpha   90.00
_cell.angle_beta   90.00
_cell.angle_gamma   90.00
#
_symmetry.space_group_name_H-M   'P 1'
#
loop_
_entity.id
_entity.type
_entity.pdbx_description
1 polymer ?
#
loop_
_entity_poly.entity_id
_entity_poly.type
_entity_poly.pdbx_seq_one_letter_code
_entity_poly.pdbx_strand_id
1 'polypeptide(L)'
;MDIYLKKAILHIIDRETGTPVFSEKELDLTTEYIRTYLTAKISKLSTAQTKTGTLAENSSFVDTLRGIPSDFVKKSQEVTQHWYDVYSGSEDAPSADILFILYELDTVLHVAMIKLNYKESYTHYVDYEEESVYNKLI
;
A
#
# COMPACT_ATOMS: atom_id res chain seq x y z
N MET A 1 -20.37 8.71 -0.59
CA MET A 1 -19.29 7.79 -0.98
C MET A 1 -19.25 6.72 0.08
N ASP A 2 -19.81 5.55 -0.20
CA ASP A 2 -19.81 4.44 0.76
C ASP A 2 -18.58 3.57 0.48
N ILE A 3 -17.62 3.57 1.39
CA ILE A 3 -16.38 2.80 1.28
C ILE A 3 -16.45 1.64 2.25
N TYR A 4 -16.37 0.42 1.72
CA TYR A 4 -16.27 -0.79 2.51
C TYR A 4 -14.85 -1.37 2.41
N LEU A 5 -14.08 -1.26 3.49
CA LEU A 5 -12.72 -1.78 3.56
C LEU A 5 -12.76 -3.31 3.72
N LYS A 6 -12.06 -4.03 2.84
CA LYS A 6 -11.92 -5.49 2.93
C LYS A 6 -10.60 -5.93 3.54
N LYS A 7 -9.50 -5.39 3.00
CA LYS A 7 -8.13 -5.73 3.41
C LYS A 7 -7.23 -4.52 3.25
N ALA A 8 -6.19 -4.45 4.06
CA ALA A 8 -5.13 -3.46 3.89
C ALA A 8 -3.79 -4.02 4.35
N ILE A 9 -2.70 -3.58 3.75
CA ILE A 9 -1.33 -4.00 4.11
C ILE A 9 -0.33 -2.89 3.81
N LEU A 10 0.68 -2.76 4.66
CA LEU A 10 1.71 -1.73 4.57
C LEU A 10 3.09 -2.38 4.39
N HIS A 11 3.73 -2.16 3.25
CA HIS A 11 5.11 -2.55 2.99
C HIS A 11 6.03 -1.35 3.22
N ILE A 12 7.22 -1.59 3.75
CA ILE A 12 8.23 -0.56 3.99
C ILE A 12 9.29 -0.66 2.89
N ILE A 13 9.64 0.47 2.29
CA ILE A 13 10.73 0.59 1.33
C ILE A 13 11.85 1.33 2.01
N ASP A 14 12.80 0.56 2.52
CA ASP A 14 14.01 1.09 3.13
C ASP A 14 15.17 1.01 2.13
N ARG A 15 15.68 2.18 1.72
CA ARG A 15 16.86 2.24 0.84
C ARG A 15 18.18 2.09 1.58
N GLU A 16 18.23 2.32 2.89
CA GLU A 16 19.47 2.14 3.66
C GLU A 16 19.91 0.68 3.68
N THR A 17 18.94 -0.23 3.74
CA THR A 17 19.14 -1.69 3.64
C THR A 17 19.13 -2.22 2.20
N GLY A 18 18.78 -1.38 1.22
CA GLY A 18 18.80 -1.70 -0.21
C GLY A 18 17.69 -2.65 -0.69
N THR A 19 16.78 -3.10 0.18
CA THR A 19 15.72 -4.06 -0.16
C THR A 19 14.36 -3.68 0.46
N PRO A 20 13.24 -3.91 -0.24
CA PRO A 20 11.91 -3.75 0.34
C PRO A 20 11.69 -4.69 1.52
N VAL A 21 11.11 -4.17 2.61
CA VAL A 21 10.65 -4.95 3.75
C VAL A 21 9.16 -5.20 3.59
N PHE A 22 8.84 -6.44 3.23
CA PHE A 22 7.46 -6.86 2.99
C PHE A 22 6.75 -7.25 4.28
N SER A 23 5.64 -6.58 4.62
CA SER A 23 4.71 -7.13 5.61
C SER A 23 4.14 -8.48 5.15
N GLU A 24 4.01 -9.40 6.08
CA GLU A 24 3.36 -10.70 5.91
C GLU A 24 1.93 -10.72 6.47
N LYS A 25 1.54 -9.65 7.17
CA LYS A 25 0.26 -9.55 7.87
C LYS A 25 -0.52 -8.30 7.46
N GLU A 26 -1.83 -8.48 7.31
CA GLU A 26 -2.79 -7.41 7.03
C GLU A 26 -2.94 -6.47 8.24
N LEU A 27 -3.26 -5.21 7.97
CA LEU A 27 -3.63 -4.24 9.00
C LEU A 27 -4.95 -4.65 9.65
N ASP A 28 -5.05 -4.47 10.97
CA ASP A 28 -6.27 -4.78 11.72
C ASP A 28 -7.37 -3.76 11.44
N LEU A 29 -8.30 -4.13 10.55
CA LEU A 29 -9.45 -3.31 10.22
C LEU A 29 -10.52 -3.28 11.32
N THR A 30 -10.40 -4.02 12.43
CA THR A 30 -11.29 -3.85 13.59
C THR A 30 -10.98 -2.58 14.38
N THR A 31 -9.78 -2.03 14.16
CA THR A 31 -9.29 -0.82 14.83
C THR A 31 -9.82 0.45 14.14
N GLU A 32 -10.56 1.29 14.88
CA GLU A 32 -11.28 2.45 14.34
C GLU A 32 -10.36 3.51 13.71
N TYR A 33 -9.23 3.81 14.34
CA TYR A 33 -8.31 4.83 13.81
C TYR A 33 -7.69 4.41 12.47
N ILE A 34 -7.41 3.10 12.30
CA ILE A 34 -6.91 2.54 11.05
C ILE A 34 -7.97 2.72 9.96
N ARG A 35 -9.22 2.31 10.21
CA ARG A 35 -10.31 2.49 9.24
C ARG A 35 -10.50 3.95 8.84
N THR A 36 -10.44 4.86 9.80
CA THR A 36 -10.59 6.31 9.58
C THR A 36 -9.46 6.83 8.69
N TYR A 37 -8.21 6.44 8.97
CA TYR A 37 -7.04 6.81 8.18
C TYR A 37 -7.15 6.30 6.74
N LEU A 38 -7.45 5.02 6.54
CA LEU A 38 -7.56 4.40 5.21
C LEU A 38 -8.67 5.04 4.38
N THR A 39 -9.84 5.25 4.99
CA THR A 39 -11.00 5.90 4.36
C THR A 39 -10.65 7.33 3.93
N ALA A 40 -9.96 8.09 4.78
CA ALA A 40 -9.49 9.44 4.46
C ALA A 40 -8.48 9.47 3.30
N LYS A 41 -7.63 8.44 3.18
CA LYS A 41 -6.70 8.30 2.05
C LYS A 41 -7.44 7.98 0.75
N ILE A 42 -8.35 7.01 0.75
CA ILE A 42 -9.16 6.65 -0.43
C ILE A 42 -9.95 7.86 -0.92
N SER A 43 -10.55 8.63 -0.01
CA SER A 43 -11.34 9.82 -0.35
C SER A 43 -10.54 10.92 -1.05
N LYS A 44 -9.20 10.90 -0.94
CA LYS A 44 -8.30 11.85 -1.62
C LYS A 44 -7.80 11.34 -2.97
N LEU A 45 -8.08 10.09 -3.36
CA LEU A 45 -7.63 9.54 -4.64
C LEU A 45 -8.42 10.08 -5.83
N SER A 46 -9.72 10.34 -5.64
CA SER A 46 -10.64 10.78 -6.69
C SER A 46 -10.90 12.28 -6.58
N THR A 47 -10.05 13.07 -7.21
CA THR A 47 -10.21 14.52 -7.34
C THR A 47 -10.37 14.90 -8.81
N ALA A 48 -10.85 16.12 -9.10
CA ALA A 48 -10.94 16.63 -10.46
C ALA A 48 -9.56 16.72 -11.18
N GLN A 49 -8.46 16.67 -10.43
CA GLN A 49 -7.10 16.69 -10.98
C GLN A 49 -6.51 15.29 -11.17
N THR A 50 -7.23 14.24 -10.76
CA THR A 50 -6.77 12.86 -10.89
C THR A 50 -6.67 12.49 -12.36
N LYS A 51 -5.47 12.15 -12.81
CA LYS A 51 -5.25 11.61 -14.16
C LYS A 51 -5.80 10.20 -14.22
N THR A 52 -6.60 9.93 -15.23
CA THR A 52 -7.15 8.60 -15.50
C THR A 52 -6.45 7.99 -16.72
N GLY A 53 -6.41 6.67 -16.78
CA GLY A 53 -5.78 5.92 -17.86
C GLY A 53 -6.21 4.46 -17.83
N THR A 54 -5.93 3.75 -18.92
CA THR A 54 -6.17 2.30 -19.02
C THR A 54 -4.84 1.59 -19.10
N LEU A 55 -4.66 0.55 -18.29
CA LEU A 55 -3.49 -0.33 -18.38
C LEU A 55 -3.68 -1.32 -19.54
N ALA A 56 -2.60 -1.66 -20.22
CA ALA A 56 -2.65 -2.63 -21.31
C ALA A 56 -3.06 -4.02 -20.77
N GLU A 57 -4.18 -4.56 -21.27
CA GLU A 57 -4.81 -5.76 -20.69
C GLU A 57 -3.94 -7.02 -20.69
N ASN A 58 -2.99 -7.09 -21.61
CA ASN A 58 -2.06 -8.21 -21.79
C ASN A 58 -0.70 -7.99 -21.08
N SER A 59 -0.60 -6.99 -20.20
CA SER A 59 0.60 -6.74 -19.41
C SER A 59 0.65 -7.67 -18.20
N SER A 60 1.81 -8.27 -17.95
CA SER A 60 2.06 -9.09 -16.75
C SER A 60 1.73 -8.34 -15.45
N PHE A 61 1.93 -7.03 -15.43
CA PHE A 61 1.58 -6.18 -14.29
C PHE A 61 0.07 -6.17 -14.00
N VAL A 62 -0.75 -6.13 -15.05
CA VAL A 62 -2.23 -6.14 -14.90
C VAL A 62 -2.69 -7.49 -14.37
N ASP A 63 -2.09 -8.59 -14.81
CA ASP A 63 -2.41 -9.92 -14.30
C ASP A 63 -2.06 -10.06 -12.81
N THR A 64 -0.93 -9.50 -12.37
CA THR A 64 -0.59 -9.45 -10.94
C THR A 64 -1.60 -8.62 -10.15
N LEU A 65 -2.00 -7.45 -10.65
CA LEU A 65 -3.03 -6.61 -10.01
C LEU A 65 -4.38 -7.31 -9.91
N ARG A 66 -4.83 -8.01 -10.97
CA ARG A 66 -6.07 -8.79 -10.98
C ARG A 66 -6.05 -9.94 -9.97
N GLY A 67 -4.86 -10.46 -9.64
CA GLY A 67 -4.68 -11.50 -8.62
C GLY A 67 -4.83 -11.03 -7.18
N ILE A 68 -4.75 -9.72 -6.89
CA ILE A 68 -4.75 -9.18 -5.53
C ILE A 68 -5.95 -9.65 -4.68
N PRO A 69 -7.20 -9.69 -5.18
CA PRO A 69 -8.31 -10.18 -4.37
C PRO A 69 -8.18 -11.66 -3.96
N SER A 70 -7.47 -12.48 -4.75
CA SER A 70 -7.32 -13.92 -4.51
C SER A 70 -6.18 -14.26 -3.55
N ASP A 71 -5.08 -13.50 -3.59
CA ASP A 71 -3.91 -13.70 -2.73
C ASP A 71 -3.30 -12.34 -2.37
N PHE A 72 -3.99 -11.65 -1.47
CA PHE A 72 -3.76 -10.22 -1.18
C PHE A 72 -2.32 -9.93 -0.76
N VAL A 73 -1.80 -10.69 0.20
CA VAL A 73 -0.46 -10.48 0.75
C VAL A 73 0.61 -10.78 -0.30
N LYS A 74 0.56 -11.95 -0.93
CA LYS A 74 1.59 -12.33 -1.92
C LYS A 74 1.57 -11.38 -3.12
N LYS A 75 0.38 -11.03 -3.63
CA LYS A 75 0.27 -10.17 -4.80
C LYS A 75 0.63 -8.72 -4.49
N SER A 76 0.33 -8.21 -3.30
CA SER A 76 0.81 -6.88 -2.91
C SER A 76 2.34 -6.82 -2.82
N GLN A 77 2.98 -7.89 -2.35
CA GLN A 77 4.44 -8.03 -2.36
C GLN A 77 5.01 -8.07 -3.80
N GLU A 78 4.45 -8.91 -4.68
CA GLU A 78 4.87 -9.00 -6.09
C GLU A 78 4.73 -7.65 -6.82
N VAL A 79 3.62 -6.93 -6.63
CA VAL A 79 3.42 -5.59 -7.21
C VAL A 79 4.42 -4.58 -6.62
N THR A 80 4.67 -4.65 -5.31
CA THR A 80 5.64 -3.76 -4.64
C THR A 80 7.04 -3.99 -5.14
N GLN A 81 7.47 -5.25 -5.32
CA GLN A 81 8.78 -5.58 -5.87
C GLN A 81 8.92 -5.05 -7.30
N HIS A 82 7.94 -5.32 -8.17
CA HIS A 82 7.97 -4.83 -9.55
C HIS A 82 8.04 -3.30 -9.62
N TRP A 83 7.29 -2.61 -8.75
CA TRP A 83 7.36 -1.16 -8.62
C TRP A 83 8.74 -0.69 -8.11
N TYR A 84 9.30 -1.40 -7.11
CA TYR A 84 10.60 -1.07 -6.54
C TYR A 84 11.75 -1.22 -7.54
N ASP A 85 11.74 -2.26 -8.38
CA ASP A 85 12.77 -2.49 -9.40
C ASP A 85 12.90 -1.30 -10.38
N VAL A 86 11.79 -0.64 -10.67
CA VAL A 86 11.77 0.60 -11.46
C VAL A 86 12.14 1.81 -10.61
N TYR A 87 11.64 1.87 -9.37
CA TYR A 87 11.85 2.98 -8.45
C TYR A 87 13.31 3.14 -8.00
N SER A 88 14.02 2.04 -7.76
CA SER A 88 15.41 2.02 -7.29
C SER A 88 16.41 2.57 -8.32
N GLY A 89 16.03 2.63 -9.59
CA GLY A 89 16.83 3.23 -10.66
C GLY A 89 16.89 4.76 -10.61
N SER A 90 16.07 5.40 -9.78
CA SER A 90 16.07 6.85 -9.58
C SER A 90 17.09 7.25 -8.50
N GLU A 91 18.01 8.18 -8.81
CA GLU A 91 19.02 8.66 -7.85
C GLU A 91 18.37 9.30 -6.61
N ASP A 92 17.33 10.13 -6.83
CA ASP A 92 16.64 10.89 -5.78
C ASP A 92 15.44 10.18 -5.14
N ALA A 93 15.30 8.86 -5.29
CA ALA A 93 14.18 8.14 -4.69
C ALA A 93 14.35 8.03 -3.15
N PRO A 94 13.49 8.67 -2.32
CA PRO A 94 13.54 8.48 -0.86
C PRO A 94 12.92 7.16 -0.42
N SER A 95 13.27 6.70 0.79
CA SER A 95 12.53 5.66 1.51
C SER A 95 11.05 6.06 1.65
N ALA A 96 10.16 5.06 1.63
CA ALA A 96 8.72 5.29 1.62
C ALA A 96 7.97 4.05 2.09
N ASP A 97 6.71 4.22 2.50
CA ASP A 97 5.81 3.09 2.69
C ASP A 97 4.89 2.94 1.48
N ILE A 98 4.57 1.68 1.15
CA ILE A 98 3.59 1.34 0.13
C ILE A 98 2.39 0.70 0.81
N LEU A 99 1.28 1.43 0.79
CA LEU A 99 0.01 1.00 1.35
C LEU A 99 -0.89 0.44 0.26
N PHE A 100 -1.30 -0.82 0.42
CA PHE A 100 -2.36 -1.43 -0.38
C PHE A 100 -3.67 -1.46 0.40
N ILE A 101 -4.76 -1.14 -0.29
CA ILE A 101 -6.11 -1.20 0.28
C ILE A 101 -7.03 -1.87 -0.74
N LEU A 102 -7.64 -2.99 -0.36
CA LEU A 102 -8.73 -3.63 -1.08
C LEU A 102 -10.04 -3.12 -0.47
N TYR A 103 -10.86 -2.47 -1.26
CA TYR A 103 -12.11 -1.86 -0.81
C TYR A 103 -13.20 -1.97 -1.86
N GLU A 104 -14.45 -1.91 -1.44
CA GLU A 104 -15.58 -1.69 -2.32
C GLU A 104 -16.01 -0.23 -2.26
N LEU A 105 -16.32 0.31 -3.43
CA LEU A 105 -16.91 1.62 -3.61
C LEU A 105 -18.14 1.44 -4.48
N ASP A 106 -19.32 1.79 -3.96
CA ASP A 106 -20.59 1.64 -4.66
C ASP A 106 -20.75 0.22 -5.26
N THR A 107 -20.39 -0.82 -4.49
CA THR A 107 -20.39 -2.27 -4.83
C THR A 107 -19.36 -2.73 -5.86
N VAL A 108 -18.50 -1.84 -6.35
CA VAL A 108 -17.40 -2.19 -7.25
C VAL A 108 -16.14 -2.44 -6.44
N LEU A 109 -15.46 -3.56 -6.69
CA LEU A 109 -14.20 -3.89 -6.02
C LEU A 109 -13.04 -3.08 -6.62
N HIS A 110 -12.28 -2.42 -5.75
CA HIS A 110 -11.13 -1.61 -6.10
C HIS A 110 -9.91 -1.99 -5.28
N VAL A 111 -8.74 -1.79 -5.88
CA VAL A 111 -7.45 -1.83 -5.21
C VAL A 111 -6.83 -0.44 -5.31
N ALA A 112 -6.46 0.13 -4.17
CA ALA A 112 -5.60 1.30 -4.10
C ALA A 112 -4.19 0.87 -3.72
N MET A 113 -3.19 1.39 -4.44
CA MET A 113 -1.78 1.36 -4.08
C MET A 113 -1.33 2.81 -3.85
N ILE A 114 -0.85 3.12 -2.65
CA ILE A 114 -0.52 4.49 -2.23
C ILE A 114 0.91 4.51 -1.72
N LYS A 115 1.76 5.34 -2.35
CA LYS A 115 3.08 5.67 -1.83
C LYS A 115 2.97 6.76 -0.76
N LEU A 116 3.48 6.46 0.43
CA LEU A 116 3.57 7.39 1.55
C LEU A 116 5.04 7.78 1.73
N ASN A 117 5.37 9.04 1.47
CA ASN A 117 6.70 9.54 1.79
C ASN A 117 6.80 9.77 3.30
N TYR A 118 7.93 9.40 3.90
CA TYR A 118 8.26 9.87 5.24
C TYR A 118 8.31 11.40 5.21
N LYS A 119 7.47 12.03 6.03
CA LYS A 119 7.67 13.43 6.41
C LYS A 119 8.46 13.41 7.70
N GLU A 120 9.54 14.18 7.80
CA GLU A 120 10.37 14.35 9.02
C GLU A 120 9.63 15.04 10.19
N SER A 121 8.37 14.69 10.44
CA SER A 121 7.58 15.25 11.54
C SER A 121 6.80 14.14 12.23
N TYR A 122 7.45 13.46 13.17
CA TYR A 122 7.06 13.36 14.59
C TYR A 122 7.79 12.18 15.26
N THR A 123 8.79 12.55 16.07
CA THR A 123 9.34 11.89 17.27
C THR A 123 9.23 10.35 17.41
N HIS A 124 10.40 9.70 17.32
CA HIS A 124 10.77 8.37 17.82
C HIS A 124 9.85 7.76 18.91
N TYR A 125 9.29 6.59 18.62
CA TYR A 125 9.07 5.51 19.61
C TYR A 125 9.05 4.18 18.84
N VAL A 126 10.05 3.31 19.10
CA VAL A 126 10.12 1.96 18.52
C VAL A 126 9.83 0.97 19.65
N ASP A 127 8.66 0.34 19.60
CA ASP A 127 8.34 -0.81 20.45
C ASP A 127 8.73 -2.09 19.69
N TYR A 128 9.75 -2.78 20.18
CA TYR A 128 10.13 -4.10 19.68
C TYR A 128 9.25 -5.13 20.39
N GLU A 129 8.21 -5.62 19.71
CA GLU A 129 7.56 -6.88 20.10
C GLU A 129 8.02 -8.00 19.15
N GLU A 130 8.51 -9.08 19.76
CA GLU A 130 9.24 -10.20 19.17
C GLU A 130 8.38 -11.05 18.19
N GLU A 131 9.06 -11.56 17.15
CA GLU A 131 8.71 -12.69 16.25
C GLU A 131 7.66 -12.53 15.12
N SER A 132 7.32 -11.32 14.66
CA SER A 132 6.81 -11.15 13.29
C SER A 132 6.95 -9.72 12.80
N VAL A 133 7.30 -9.52 11.51
CA VAL A 133 7.37 -8.17 10.92
C VAL A 133 5.94 -7.63 10.75
N TYR A 134 5.50 -6.83 11.72
CA TYR A 134 4.19 -6.19 11.73
C TYR A 134 4.34 -4.67 11.68
N ASN A 135 4.08 -4.07 10.52
CA ASN A 135 4.15 -2.63 10.34
C ASN A 135 2.84 -1.99 10.81
N LYS A 136 2.88 -1.28 11.94
CA LYS A 136 1.75 -0.48 12.45
C LYS A 136 1.77 0.90 11.78
N LEU A 137 0.60 1.42 11.42
CA LEU A 137 0.43 2.86 11.22
C LEU A 137 0.47 3.52 12.61
N ILE A 138 1.46 4.39 12.83
CA ILE A 138 1.59 5.25 14.02
C ILE A 138 1.02 6.63 13.70
#